data_AF-A0A9D9DVE3-F1
#
_entry.id   AF-A0A9D9DVE3-F1
#
_cell.length_a   1.000
_cell.length_b   1.000
_cell.length_c   1.000
_cell.angle_alpha   90.00
_cell.angle_beta   90.00
_cell.angle_gamma   90.00
#
_symmetry.space_group_name_H-M   'P 1'
#
loop_
_entity.id
_entity.type
_entity.pdbx_description
1 polymer ?
#
loop_
_entity_poly.entity_id
_entity_poly.type
_entity_poly.pdbx_seq_one_letter_code
_entity_poly.pdbx_strand_id
1 'polypeptide(L)' 'MEEFNYDTMVGLTEEDNDAIRFHMEMGYPLFIDKEGKVWNESEVYIADAKITSNGKGIFWTHSY' A
#
# COMPACT_ATOMS: atom_id res chain seq x y z
N MET A 1 -6.33 -12.75 3.99
CA MET A 1 -5.57 -11.52 4.28
C MET A 1 -4.12 -11.84 4.61
N GLU A 2 -3.21 -11.10 4.01
CA GLU A 2 -1.78 -11.08 4.28
C GLU A 2 -1.40 -9.68 4.79
N GLU A 3 -0.23 -9.51 5.41
CA GLU A 3 0.23 -8.17 5.82
C GLU A 3 0.49 -7.30 4.58
N PHE A 4 0.00 -6.06 4.60
CA PHE A 4 0.18 -5.12 3.50
C PHE A 4 1.66 -4.72 3.38
N ASN A 5 2.25 -4.95 2.21
CA ASN A 5 3.64 -4.62 1.96
C ASN A 5 3.76 -3.41 1.01
N TYR A 6 3.99 -2.24 1.61
CA TYR A 6 4.10 -0.96 0.90
C TYR A 6 5.28 -0.88 -0.09
N ASP A 7 6.32 -1.69 0.05
CA ASP A 7 7.44 -1.73 -0.92
C ASP A 7 7.01 -2.36 -2.26
N THR A 8 5.97 -3.19 -2.23
CA THR A 8 5.50 -3.96 -3.40
C THR A 8 4.09 -3.58 -3.84
N MET A 9 3.39 -2.80 -3.04
CA MET A 9 1.98 -2.47 -3.24
C MET A 9 1.78 -0.97 -3.29
N VAL A 10 0.87 -0.55 -4.16
CA VAL A 10 0.46 0.85 -4.29
C VAL A 10 -1.07 0.90 -4.33
N GLY A 11 -1.64 1.97 -3.78
CA GLY A 11 -3.06 2.27 -3.94
C GLY A 11 -3.47 2.29 -5.41
N LEU A 12 -4.71 1.88 -5.71
CA LEU A 12 -5.23 1.91 -7.07
C LEU A 12 -5.40 3.34 -7.58
N THR A 13 -5.81 4.25 -6.70
CA THR A 13 -6.00 5.68 -6.96
C THR A 13 -5.13 6.54 -6.04
N GLU A 14 -5.08 7.86 -6.30
CA GLU A 14 -4.41 8.81 -5.39
C GLU A 14 -5.08 8.85 -4.01
N GLU A 15 -6.41 8.76 -3.95
CA GLU A 15 -7.17 8.70 -2.69
C GLU A 15 -6.84 7.44 -1.89
N ASP A 16 -6.74 6.28 -2.55
CA ASP A 16 -6.32 5.02 -1.91
C ASP A 16 -4.91 5.13 -1.34
N ASN A 17 -3.99 5.72 -2.10
CA ASN A 17 -2.61 5.93 -1.66
C ASN A 17 -2.53 6.86 -0.45
N ASP A 18 -3.31 7.94 -0.44
CA ASP A 18 -3.37 8.86 0.69
C ASP A 18 -3.95 8.17 1.94
N ALA A 19 -4.99 7.35 1.79
CA ALA A 19 -5.57 6.58 2.87
C ALA A 19 -4.59 5.55 3.46
N ILE A 20 -3.87 4.83 2.61
CA ILE A 20 -2.82 3.88 3.01
C ILE A 20 -1.69 4.62 3.72
N ARG A 21 -1.18 5.72 3.13
CA ARG A 21 -0.11 6.53 3.71
C ARG A 21 -0.50 7.06 5.09
N PHE A 22 -1.70 7.58 5.25
CA PHE A 22 -2.20 8.08 6.53
C PHE A 22 -2.15 7.00 7.63
N HIS A 23 -2.60 5.78 7.33
CA HIS A 23 -2.58 4.67 8.29
C HIS A 23 -1.14 4.19 8.59
N MET A 24 -0.26 4.20 7.58
CA MET A 24 1.15 3.90 7.75
C MET A 24 1.86 4.93 8.64
N GLU A 25 1.61 6.22 8.45
CA GLU A 25 2.18 7.30 9.28
C GLU A 25 1.70 7.22 10.73
N MET A 26 0.47 6.73 10.95
CA MET A 26 -0.04 6.47 12.29
C MET A 26 0.53 5.18 12.92
N GLY A 27 1.27 4.37 12.17
CA GLY A 27 1.87 3.13 12.66
C GLY A 27 0.87 1.99 12.86
N TYR A 28 -0.31 2.07 12.23
CA TYR A 28 -1.29 0.99 12.30
C TYR A 28 -0.92 -0.13 11.31
N PRO A 29 -0.97 -1.40 11.73
CA PRO A 29 -0.79 -2.52 10.81
C PRO A 29 -1.95 -2.58 9.80
N LEU A 30 -1.58 -2.74 8.54
CA LEU A 30 -2.49 -2.88 7.42
C LEU A 30 -2.40 -4.29 6.86
N PHE A 31 -3.51 -4.81 6.36
CA PHE A 31 -3.66 -6.14 5.81
C PHE A 31 -4.31 -6.06 4.45
N ILE A 32 -3.89 -6.88 3.49
CA ILE A 32 -4.48 -6.93 2.16
C ILE A 32 -5.12 -8.29 1.91
N ASP A 33 -6.29 -8.30 1.30
CA ASP A 33 -6.92 -9.55 0.85
C ASP A 33 -6.56 -9.90 -0.59
N LYS A 34 -6.94 -11.10 -1.05
CA LYS A 34 -6.63 -11.62 -2.38
C LYS A 34 -7.25 -10.80 -3.51
N GLU A 35 -8.28 -10.02 -3.20
CA GLU A 35 -8.90 -9.07 -4.12
C GLU A 35 -8.12 -7.75 -4.26
N GLY A 36 -7.07 -7.52 -3.46
CA GLY A 36 -6.31 -6.25 -3.42
C GLY A 36 -6.85 -5.22 -2.42
N LYS A 37 -7.92 -5.54 -1.69
CA LYS A 37 -8.50 -4.64 -0.68
C LYS A 37 -7.62 -4.57 0.56
N VAL A 38 -7.31 -3.36 1.01
CA VAL A 38 -6.58 -3.06 2.23
C VAL A 38 -7.55 -2.85 3.39
N TRP A 39 -7.25 -3.48 4.52
CA TRP A 39 -8.00 -3.52 5.75
C TRP A 39 -7.05 -3.18 6.91
N ASN A 40 -7.58 -2.65 8.00
CA ASN A 40 -6.80 -2.50 9.23
C ASN A 40 -6.97 -3.72 10.17
N GLU A 41 -6.31 -3.70 11.33
CA GLU A 41 -6.45 -4.76 12.36
C GLU A 41 -7.87 -5.00 12.86
N SER A 42 -8.75 -4.01 12.71
CA SER A 42 -10.16 -4.07 13.11
C SER A 42 -11.09 -4.54 11.98
N GLU A 43 -10.54 -5.07 10.89
CA GLU A 43 -11.27 -5.52 9.70
C GLU A 43 -12.09 -4.39 9.05
N VAL A 44 -11.65 -3.13 9.21
CA VAL A 44 -12.24 -1.96 8.54
C VAL A 44 -11.55 -1.77 7.20
N TYR A 45 -12.36 -1.67 6.15
CA TYR A 45 -11.89 -1.35 4.81
C TYR A 45 -11.25 0.04 4.78
N ILE A 46 -10.03 0.12 4.25
CA ILE A 46 -9.25 1.37 4.14
C ILE A 46 -9.23 1.86 2.69
N ALA A 47 -8.80 1.01 1.76
CA ALA A 47 -8.50 1.39 0.39
C ALA A 47 -8.33 0.15 -0.50
N ASP A 48 -8.33 0.33 -1.81
CA ASP A 48 -7.91 -0.71 -2.74
C ASP A 48 -6.43 -0.51 -3.13
N ALA A 49 -5.67 -1.60 -3.13
CA ALA A 49 -4.29 -1.65 -3.56
C ALA A 49 -4.06 -2.76 -4.59
N LYS A 50 -3.05 -2.57 -5.43
CA LYS A 50 -2.58 -3.62 -6.33
C LYS A 50 -1.14 -3.98 -6.01
N ILE A 51 -0.85 -5.26 -6.19
CA ILE A 51 0.52 -5.75 -6.24
C ILE A 51 1.15 -5.15 -7.50
N THR A 52 2.12 -4.28 -7.29
CA THR A 52 3.03 -3.89 -8.35
C THR A 52 4.05 -5.02 -8.48
N SER A 53 4.39 -5.41 -9.71
CA SER A 53 5.56 -6.27 -9.87
C SER A 53 6.74 -5.58 -9.20
N ASN A 54 7.59 -6.33 -8.49
CA ASN A 54 8.95 -5.90 -8.17
C ASN A 54 9.73 -5.78 -9.50
N GLY A 55 9.36 -4.81 -10.31
CA GLY A 55 10.11 -4.39 -11.45
C GLY A 55 11.40 -3.82 -10.91
N LYS A 56 12.54 -4.35 -11.34
CA LYS A 56 13.79 -3.60 -11.35
C LYS A 56 13.53 -2.28 -12.10
N GLY A 57 13.14 -1.24 -11.39
CA GLY A 57 12.58 0.00 -11.94
C GLY A 57 12.90 1.20 -11.05
N ILE A 58 14.18 1.37 -10.78
CA ILE A 58 14.81 2.55 -10.20
C ILE A 58 14.38 3.82 -10.95
N PHE A 59 14.04 4.90 -10.24
CA PHE A 59 14.47 6.27 -10.58
C PHE A 59 14.72 7.09 -9.29
N TRP A 60 15.84 6.79 -8.63
CA TRP A 60 16.56 7.80 -7.87
C TRP A 60 17.52 8.47 -8.86
N THR A 61 17.09 9.52 -9.58
CA THR A 61 18.04 10.40 -10.27
C THR A 61 18.58 11.36 -9.23
N HIS A 62 19.65 10.96 -8.54
CA HIS A 62 20.51 11.91 -7.85
C HIS A 62 21.27 12.69 -8.92
N SER A 63 20.89 13.96 -9.13
CA SER A 63 21.74 14.91 -9.85
C SER A 63 22.86 15.34 -8.91
N TYR A 64 24.10 15.04 -9.30
CA TYR A 64 25.32 15.58 -8.71
C TYR A 64 25.46 17.08 -9.04
#